data_AF-A0A9J6EM20-F1
#
_entry.id   AF-A0A9J6EM20-F1
#
_cell.length_a   1.000
_cell.length_b   1.000
_cell.length_c   1.000
_cell.angle_alpha   90.00
_cell.angle_beta   90.00
_cell.angle_gamma   90.00
#
_symmetry.space_group_name_H-M   'P 1'
#
loop_
_entity.id
_entity.type
_entity.pdbx_description
1 polymer ?
#
loop_
_entity_poly.entity_id
_entity_poly.type
_entity_poly.pdbx_seq_one_letter_code
_entity_poly.pdbx_strand_id
1 'polypeptide(L)'
;MHDFNTRRQQNGPLFPDRNDDDDDHVDLAAIEALGRRVRFFMGSMGAFVVLFAVLAMVLPFFTKPLAVDPGFSVCNSRTCALYGMRLSNSVNESSEPCTDFYEFACGGWSHANAGASTRTVMADAVLQQLASKLRDLSATNGRTQTAVKKAAILYETCEAVVRRGKDELAQLLKILDDFNLRWPRESRNP
;
A
#
# COMPACT_ATOMS: atom_id res chain seq x y z
N MET A 1 32.35 66.47 15.17
CA MET A 1 31.67 67.63 14.56
C MET A 1 30.21 67.25 14.35
N HIS A 2 29.34 67.58 15.30
CA HIS A 2 28.66 68.88 15.53
C HIS A 2 27.24 68.76 14.97
N ASP A 3 26.25 68.46 15.81
CA ASP A 3 25.59 69.32 16.82
C ASP A 3 24.45 70.17 16.24
N PHE A 4 23.27 69.93 16.81
CA PHE A 4 22.31 70.90 17.32
C PHE A 4 21.99 72.16 16.49
N ASN A 5 20.72 72.26 16.07
CA ASN A 5 19.74 73.23 16.59
C ASN A 5 18.39 72.98 15.90
N THR A 6 17.21 73.18 16.49
CA THR A 6 16.85 74.25 17.42
C THR A 6 15.59 73.86 18.19
N ARG A 7 15.62 73.96 19.53
CA ARG A 7 14.43 74.10 20.39
C ARG A 7 13.94 75.55 20.35
N ARG A 8 12.62 75.76 20.52
CA ARG A 8 11.96 76.81 21.36
C ARG A 8 10.45 76.76 21.04
N GLN A 9 9.48 76.83 21.96
CA GLN A 9 9.39 77.41 23.31
C GLN A 9 8.35 76.59 24.12
N GLN A 10 8.67 76.15 25.34
CA GLN A 10 8.41 76.79 26.65
C GLN A 10 6.96 76.67 27.15
N ASN A 11 6.82 75.98 28.30
CA ASN A 11 6.13 76.40 29.54
C ASN A 11 5.37 75.21 30.18
N GLY A 12 5.83 74.76 31.35
CA GLY A 12 4.98 74.00 32.29
C GLY A 12 4.22 74.96 33.22
N PRO A 13 3.62 74.48 34.33
CA PRO A 13 3.17 73.12 34.65
C PRO A 13 1.67 73.10 35.01
N LEU A 14 0.96 71.98 34.79
CA LEU A 14 -0.11 71.55 35.70
C LEU A 14 -0.52 70.10 35.37
N PHE A 15 -0.39 69.22 36.37
CA PHE A 15 -0.94 67.87 36.35
C PHE A 15 -2.47 67.90 36.14
N PRO A 16 -3.01 66.94 35.38
CA PRO A 16 -4.04 66.09 35.97
C PRO A 16 -3.76 64.61 35.73
N ASP A 17 -4.53 63.80 36.45
CA ASP A 17 -4.20 62.46 36.92
C ASP A 17 -3.77 61.42 35.91
N ARG A 18 -2.86 60.58 36.41
CA ARG A 18 -2.58 59.25 35.93
C ARG A 18 -3.77 58.36 36.31
N ASN A 19 -4.62 58.04 35.35
CA ASN A 19 -5.53 56.91 35.49
C ASN A 19 -4.72 55.64 35.26
N ASP A 20 -4.16 55.09 36.33
CA ASP A 20 -3.76 53.69 36.41
C ASP A 20 -5.05 52.90 36.72
N ASP A 21 -5.78 52.46 35.69
CA ASP A 21 -6.89 51.50 35.82
C ASP A 21 -7.05 50.73 34.47
N ASP A 22 -6.01 50.02 34.05
CA ASP A 22 -6.20 48.86 33.16
C ASP A 22 -6.39 47.64 34.05
N ASP A 23 -7.62 47.52 34.57
CA ASP A 23 -8.17 46.33 35.18
C ASP A 23 -8.00 45.15 34.20
N ASP A 24 -7.32 44.09 34.66
CA ASP A 24 -7.41 42.74 34.10
C ASP A 24 -8.85 42.21 34.29
N HIS A 25 -9.81 42.81 33.59
CA HIS A 25 -11.16 42.29 33.52
C HIS A 25 -11.15 41.06 32.62
N VAL A 26 -10.93 39.91 33.27
CA VAL A 26 -11.34 38.61 32.77
C VAL A 26 -12.79 38.75 32.27
N ASP A 27 -12.98 38.67 30.96
CA ASP A 27 -14.31 38.74 30.32
C ASP A 27 -15.15 37.52 30.73
N LEU A 28 -15.79 37.59 31.90
CA LEU A 28 -16.73 36.58 32.40
C LEU A 28 -17.82 36.29 31.36
N ALA A 29 -18.22 37.29 30.59
CA ALA A 29 -19.18 37.15 29.50
C ALA A 29 -18.69 36.22 28.37
N ALA A 30 -17.39 36.26 28.03
CA ALA A 30 -16.78 35.38 27.05
C ALA A 30 -16.66 33.95 27.57
N ILE A 31 -16.31 33.77 28.85
CA ILE A 31 -16.23 32.47 29.52
C ILE A 31 -17.62 31.82 29.67
N GLU A 32 -18.66 32.60 29.99
CA GLU A 32 -20.04 32.12 30.03
C GLU A 32 -20.56 31.71 28.64
N ALA A 33 -20.20 32.47 27.60
CA ALA A 33 -20.53 32.14 26.21
C ALA A 33 -19.82 30.87 25.74
N LEU A 34 -18.55 30.70 26.09
CA LEU A 34 -17.77 29.48 25.83
C LEU A 34 -18.33 28.29 26.61
N GLY A 35 -18.67 28.49 27.88
CA GLY A 35 -19.27 27.47 28.74
C GLY A 35 -20.68 27.06 28.30
N ARG A 36 -21.49 27.96 27.72
CA ARG A 36 -22.74 27.60 27.04
C ARG A 36 -22.47 26.75 25.81
N ARG A 37 -21.55 27.17 24.93
CA ARG A 37 -21.17 26.40 23.73
C ARG A 37 -20.64 25.01 24.08
N VAL A 38 -19.72 24.91 25.05
CA VAL A 38 -19.17 23.62 25.52
C VAL A 38 -20.24 22.75 26.19
N ARG A 39 -21.18 23.33 26.95
CA ARG A 39 -22.33 22.58 27.50
C ARG A 39 -23.27 22.06 26.41
N PHE A 40 -23.52 22.85 25.36
CA PHE A 40 -24.29 22.38 24.19
C PHE A 40 -23.54 21.28 23.44
N PHE A 41 -22.21 21.41 23.25
CA PHE A 41 -21.41 20.37 22.61
C PHE A 41 -21.30 19.10 23.46
N MET A 42 -21.11 19.20 24.77
CA MET A 42 -21.08 18.03 25.67
C MET A 42 -22.45 17.36 25.81
N GLY A 43 -23.53 18.13 25.88
CA GLY A 43 -24.89 17.61 25.87
C GLY A 43 -25.24 16.93 24.55
N SER A 44 -24.83 17.53 23.42
CA SER A 44 -24.97 16.95 22.08
C SER A 44 -24.16 15.66 21.94
N MET A 45 -22.87 15.68 22.31
CA MET A 45 -22.00 14.51 22.26
C MET A 45 -22.52 13.38 23.17
N GLY A 46 -23.00 13.71 24.37
CA GLY A 46 -23.67 12.77 25.26
C GLY A 46 -24.94 12.17 24.65
N ALA A 47 -25.79 12.98 24.02
CA ALA A 47 -26.99 12.52 23.34
C ALA A 47 -26.66 11.62 22.14
N PHE A 48 -25.63 11.92 21.35
CA PHE A 48 -25.17 11.07 20.25
C PHE A 48 -24.60 9.74 20.74
N VAL A 49 -23.84 9.73 21.84
CA VAL A 49 -23.32 8.50 22.44
C VAL A 49 -24.47 7.62 22.95
N VAL A 50 -25.46 8.21 23.63
CA VAL A 50 -26.65 7.49 24.11
C VAL A 50 -27.47 6.96 22.93
N LEU A 51 -27.68 7.77 21.88
CA LEU A 51 -28.39 7.36 20.67
C LEU A 51 -27.67 6.19 19.98
N PHE A 52 -26.34 6.27 19.82
CA PHE A 52 -25.56 5.20 19.23
C PHE A 52 -25.58 3.92 20.09
N ALA A 53 -25.51 4.04 21.41
CA ALA A 53 -25.61 2.91 22.33
C ALA A 53 -26.99 2.24 22.27
N VAL A 54 -28.07 3.03 22.19
CA VAL A 54 -29.44 2.51 22.02
C VAL A 54 -29.58 1.86 20.66
N LEU A 55 -29.08 2.46 19.58
CA LEU A 55 -29.07 1.84 18.25
C LEU A 55 -28.29 0.53 18.26
N ALA A 56 -27.10 0.48 18.86
CA ALA A 56 -26.30 -0.75 18.96
C ALA A 56 -26.99 -1.85 19.79
N MET A 57 -27.78 -1.49 20.80
CA MET A 57 -28.59 -2.45 21.56
C MET A 57 -29.85 -2.88 20.82
N VAL A 58 -30.49 -1.99 20.07
CA VAL A 58 -31.79 -2.22 19.42
C VAL A 58 -31.65 -2.87 18.03
N LEU A 59 -30.60 -2.54 17.27
CA LEU A 59 -30.27 -3.14 15.98
C LEU A 59 -30.24 -4.68 16.01
N PRO A 60 -29.60 -5.38 16.97
CA PRO A 60 -29.59 -6.85 17.02
C PRO A 60 -30.96 -7.47 17.32
N PHE A 61 -31.94 -6.72 17.84
CA PHE A 61 -33.32 -7.21 18.00
C PHE A 61 -34.11 -7.17 16.68
N PHE A 62 -33.81 -6.21 15.81
CA PHE A 62 -34.48 -6.07 14.50
C PHE A 62 -33.74 -6.79 13.37
N THR A 63 -32.42 -6.95 13.49
CA THR A 63 -31.66 -7.82 12.60
C THR A 63 -31.75 -9.23 13.12
N LYS A 64 -32.40 -10.12 12.38
CA LYS A 64 -32.21 -11.57 12.61
C LYS A 64 -30.71 -11.82 12.66
N PRO A 65 -30.17 -12.58 13.63
CA PRO A 65 -28.79 -13.02 13.53
C PRO A 65 -28.64 -13.61 12.14
N LEU A 66 -27.55 -13.29 11.44
CA LEU A 66 -27.15 -14.06 10.27
C LEU A 66 -27.08 -15.50 10.77
N ALA A 67 -28.14 -16.25 10.50
CA ALA A 67 -28.28 -17.61 10.95
C ALA A 67 -27.27 -18.38 10.12
N VAL A 68 -26.06 -18.49 10.64
CA VAL A 68 -25.10 -19.48 10.18
C VAL A 68 -25.77 -20.80 10.50
N ASP A 69 -26.26 -21.49 9.47
CA ASP A 69 -26.87 -22.80 9.62
C ASP A 69 -25.95 -23.66 10.49
N PRO A 70 -26.46 -24.28 11.58
CA PRO A 70 -25.63 -25.08 12.48
C PRO A 70 -25.01 -26.31 11.81
N GLY A 71 -25.39 -26.62 10.56
CA GLY A 71 -24.77 -27.63 9.71
C GLY A 71 -23.56 -27.16 8.89
N PHE A 72 -23.23 -25.87 8.88
CA PHE A 72 -22.11 -25.31 8.11
C PHE A 72 -20.99 -24.82 9.03
N SER A 73 -19.89 -25.57 9.09
CA SER A 73 -18.68 -25.13 9.78
C SER A 73 -17.80 -24.32 8.84
N VAL A 74 -17.55 -23.04 9.17
CA VAL A 74 -16.62 -22.19 8.44
C VAL A 74 -15.19 -22.48 8.93
N CYS A 75 -14.27 -22.62 7.99
CA CYS A 75 -12.86 -22.80 8.28
C CYS A 75 -12.22 -21.49 8.82
N ASN A 76 -11.55 -21.56 9.97
CA ASN A 76 -10.87 -20.40 10.58
C ASN A 76 -9.33 -20.46 10.49
N SER A 77 -8.78 -21.34 9.65
CA SER A 77 -7.33 -21.41 9.46
C SER A 77 -6.83 -20.23 8.62
N ARG A 78 -5.60 -19.78 8.87
CA ARG A 78 -4.94 -18.74 8.06
C ARG A 78 -4.95 -19.08 6.57
N THR A 79 -4.72 -20.36 6.25
CA THR A 79 -4.74 -20.87 4.88
C THR A 79 -6.12 -20.71 4.25
N CYS A 80 -7.19 -21.01 5.00
CA CYS A 80 -8.55 -20.86 4.48
C CYS A 80 -8.90 -19.39 4.22
N ALA A 81 -8.56 -18.49 5.15
CA ALA A 81 -8.76 -17.06 4.95
C ALA A 81 -7.99 -16.55 3.71
N LEU A 82 -6.74 -16.98 3.54
CA LEU A 82 -5.93 -16.61 2.38
C LEU A 82 -6.58 -17.05 1.05
N TYR A 83 -7.02 -18.31 0.97
CA TYR A 83 -7.65 -18.81 -0.25
C TYR A 83 -9.06 -18.23 -0.46
N GLY A 84 -9.82 -18.00 0.60
CA GLY A 84 -11.12 -17.33 0.54
C GLY A 84 -11.01 -15.93 -0.04
N MET A 85 -10.03 -15.13 0.41
CA MET A 85 -9.76 -13.82 -0.16
C MET A 85 -9.32 -13.89 -1.64
N ARG A 86 -8.47 -14.85 -2.00
CA ARG A 86 -8.04 -15.04 -3.39
C ARG A 86 -9.20 -15.39 -4.32
N LEU A 87 -10.10 -16.27 -3.86
CA LEU A 87 -11.29 -16.64 -4.59
C LEU A 87 -12.22 -15.45 -4.76
N SER A 88 -12.53 -14.74 -3.67
CA SER A 88 -13.39 -13.56 -3.69
C SER A 88 -12.87 -12.48 -4.65
N ASN A 89 -11.56 -12.24 -4.70
CA ASN A 89 -10.96 -11.28 -5.64
C ASN A 89 -11.01 -11.72 -7.10
N SER A 90 -11.22 -13.00 -7.38
CA SER A 90 -11.27 -13.53 -8.74
C SER A 90 -12.68 -13.52 -9.33
N VAL A 91 -13.69 -13.56 -8.45
CA VAL A 91 -15.12 -13.63 -8.80
C VAL A 91 -15.66 -12.25 -9.20
N ASN A 92 -16.48 -12.22 -10.24
CA ASN A 92 -17.33 -11.08 -10.59
C ASN A 92 -18.78 -11.39 -10.16
N GLU A 93 -19.18 -10.90 -8.99
CA GLU A 93 -20.54 -11.09 -8.44
C GLU A 93 -21.63 -10.39 -9.26
N SER A 94 -21.27 -9.50 -10.20
CA SER A 94 -22.24 -8.84 -11.09
C SER A 94 -22.64 -9.72 -12.29
N SER A 95 -21.92 -10.81 -12.54
CA SER A 95 -22.27 -11.78 -13.59
C SER A 95 -23.13 -12.91 -13.01
N GLU A 96 -24.11 -13.40 -13.77
CA GLU A 96 -24.89 -14.56 -13.33
C GLU A 96 -24.12 -15.86 -13.62
N PRO A 97 -23.87 -16.72 -12.61
CA PRO A 97 -23.13 -17.97 -12.79
C PRO A 97 -23.85 -18.98 -13.71
N CYS A 98 -25.18 -18.86 -13.83
CA CYS A 98 -25.97 -19.73 -14.70
C CYS A 98 -25.92 -19.32 -16.17
N THR A 99 -25.53 -18.08 -16.49
CA THR A 99 -25.44 -17.58 -17.86
C THR A 99 -24.01 -17.58 -18.37
N ASP A 100 -23.06 -17.09 -17.56
CA ASP A 100 -21.64 -17.08 -17.87
C ASP A 100 -20.83 -17.36 -16.60
N PHE A 101 -20.63 -18.65 -16.33
CA PHE A 101 -19.84 -19.09 -15.20
C PHE A 101 -18.38 -18.65 -15.29
N TYR A 102 -17.85 -18.45 -16.50
CA TYR A 102 -16.48 -18.01 -16.67
C TYR A 102 -16.31 -16.56 -16.24
N GLU A 103 -17.19 -15.67 -16.71
CA GLU A 103 -17.19 -14.27 -16.27
C GLU A 103 -17.49 -14.17 -14.76
N PHE A 104 -18.42 -14.98 -14.23
CA PHE A 104 -18.66 -15.02 -12.80
C PHE A 104 -17.43 -15.46 -12.00
N ALA A 105 -16.78 -16.57 -12.37
CA ALA A 105 -15.68 -17.14 -11.58
C ALA A 105 -14.32 -16.45 -11.79
N CYS A 106 -14.09 -15.87 -12.96
CA CYS A 106 -12.80 -15.34 -13.39
C CYS A 106 -12.83 -13.89 -13.86
N GLY A 107 -14.00 -13.28 -14.00
CA GLY A 107 -14.15 -11.90 -14.48
C GLY A 107 -13.40 -10.91 -13.61
N GLY A 108 -13.50 -11.02 -12.28
CA GLY A 108 -12.78 -10.16 -11.34
C GLY A 108 -11.25 -10.22 -11.53
N TRP A 109 -10.72 -11.42 -11.72
CA TRP A 109 -9.30 -11.60 -12.04
C TRP A 109 -8.93 -11.05 -13.42
N SER A 110 -9.78 -11.29 -14.43
CA SER A 110 -9.53 -10.91 -15.82
C SER A 110 -9.53 -9.39 -16.00
N HIS A 111 -10.45 -8.68 -15.33
CA HIS A 111 -10.48 -7.21 -15.30
C HIS A 111 -9.23 -6.63 -14.63
N ALA A 112 -8.78 -7.24 -13.53
CA ALA A 112 -7.56 -6.81 -12.83
C ALA A 112 -6.26 -7.06 -13.63
N ASN A 113 -6.29 -7.98 -14.60
CA ASN A 113 -5.13 -8.37 -15.44
C ASN A 113 -5.36 -8.06 -16.93
N ALA A 114 -6.18 -7.04 -17.22
CA ALA A 114 -6.51 -6.67 -18.59
C ALA A 114 -5.25 -6.43 -19.44
N GLY A 115 -5.19 -7.07 -20.61
CA GLY A 115 -4.05 -6.97 -21.54
C GLY A 115 -2.97 -8.05 -21.39
N ALA A 116 -3.02 -8.87 -20.34
CA ALA A 116 -2.18 -10.06 -20.21
C ALA A 116 -2.99 -11.33 -20.55
N SER A 117 -2.39 -12.27 -21.28
CA SER A 117 -3.08 -13.55 -21.51
C SER A 117 -3.14 -14.34 -20.19
N THR A 118 -4.28 -14.93 -19.86
CA THR A 118 -4.43 -15.76 -18.65
C THR A 118 -3.35 -16.84 -18.58
N ARG A 119 -3.01 -17.41 -19.74
CA ARG A 119 -1.96 -18.41 -19.86
C ARG A 119 -0.58 -17.87 -19.50
N THR A 120 -0.21 -16.67 -19.93
CA THR A 120 1.09 -16.07 -19.63
C THR A 120 1.19 -15.70 -18.15
N VAL A 121 0.17 -15.08 -17.56
CA VAL A 121 0.22 -14.69 -16.13
C VAL A 121 0.33 -15.91 -15.22
N MET A 122 -0.45 -16.96 -15.51
CA MET A 122 -0.42 -18.18 -14.71
C MET A 122 0.88 -18.97 -14.92
N ALA A 123 1.41 -19.03 -16.15
CA ALA A 123 2.70 -19.64 -16.43
C ALA A 123 3.84 -18.88 -15.73
N ASP A 124 3.83 -17.54 -15.77
CA ASP A 124 4.82 -16.70 -15.11
C ASP A 124 4.78 -16.91 -13.60
N ALA A 125 3.59 -17.00 -12.99
CA ALA A 125 3.47 -17.28 -11.56
C ALA A 125 4.11 -18.63 -11.17
N VAL A 126 3.89 -19.68 -11.98
CA VAL A 126 4.51 -21.00 -11.76
C VAL A 126 6.03 -20.93 -11.96
N LEU A 127 6.48 -20.27 -13.02
CA LEU A 127 7.90 -20.11 -13.33
C LEU A 127 8.62 -19.31 -12.23
N GLN A 128 7.99 -18.28 -11.67
CA GLN A 128 8.55 -17.52 -10.55
C GLN A 128 8.71 -18.37 -9.28
N GLN A 129 7.72 -19.21 -8.96
CA GLN A 129 7.84 -20.14 -7.82
C GLN A 129 8.90 -21.21 -8.06
N LEU A 130 9.01 -21.72 -9.28
CA LEU A 130 10.06 -22.65 -9.64
C LEU A 130 11.43 -21.99 -9.52
N ALA A 131 11.58 -20.78 -10.07
CA ALA A 131 12.79 -19.98 -9.98
C ALA A 131 13.20 -19.71 -8.53
N SER A 132 12.27 -19.31 -7.64
CA SER A 132 12.58 -19.10 -6.23
C SER A 132 13.11 -20.37 -5.58
N LYS A 133 12.46 -21.51 -5.84
CA LYS A 133 12.87 -22.79 -5.28
C LYS A 133 14.22 -23.26 -5.83
N LEU A 134 14.52 -23.01 -7.10
CA LEU A 134 15.84 -23.29 -7.68
C LEU A 134 16.93 -22.43 -7.04
N ARG A 135 16.68 -21.14 -6.78
CA ARG A 135 17.64 -20.27 -6.07
C ARG A 135 17.92 -20.77 -4.65
N ASP A 136 16.87 -21.11 -3.90
CA ASP A 136 17.02 -21.68 -2.55
C ASP A 136 17.84 -22.96 -2.57
N LEU A 137 17.56 -23.83 -3.54
CA LEU A 137 18.31 -25.06 -3.73
C LEU A 137 19.75 -24.78 -4.10
N SER A 138 20.07 -23.79 -4.93
CA SER A 138 21.45 -23.47 -5.33
C SER A 138 22.31 -23.01 -4.13
N ALA A 139 21.73 -22.25 -3.20
CA ALA A 139 22.42 -21.73 -2.02
C ALA A 139 22.86 -22.80 -0.98
N THR A 140 22.33 -24.03 -1.06
CA THR A 140 22.64 -25.09 -0.07
C THR A 140 24.00 -25.77 -0.31
N ASN A 141 24.90 -25.79 0.68
CA ASN A 141 26.23 -26.41 0.58
C ASN A 141 26.24 -27.93 0.85
N GLY A 142 25.26 -28.67 0.31
CA GLY A 142 25.16 -30.12 0.46
C GLY A 142 26.09 -30.89 -0.50
N ARG A 143 26.67 -32.00 -0.04
CA ARG A 143 27.51 -32.91 -0.87
C ARG A 143 26.72 -33.75 -1.89
N THR A 144 25.40 -33.56 -1.98
CA THR A 144 24.51 -34.38 -2.82
C THR A 144 24.47 -33.84 -4.25
N GLN A 145 25.11 -34.57 -5.17
CA GLN A 145 25.14 -34.27 -6.61
C GLN A 145 23.86 -34.73 -7.33
N THR A 146 22.71 -34.16 -6.99
CA THR A 146 21.44 -34.49 -7.67
C THR A 146 21.29 -33.72 -8.99
N ALA A 147 20.54 -34.29 -9.94
CA ALA A 147 20.19 -33.60 -11.19
C ALA A 147 19.49 -32.25 -10.91
N VAL A 148 18.63 -32.21 -9.89
CA VAL A 148 17.93 -31.00 -9.45
C VAL A 148 18.91 -29.94 -8.94
N LYS A 149 19.94 -30.32 -8.18
CA LYS A 149 20.97 -29.40 -7.70
C LYS A 149 21.81 -28.82 -8.84
N LYS A 150 22.16 -29.65 -9.83
CA LYS A 150 22.86 -29.19 -11.04
C LYS A 150 22.00 -28.22 -11.86
N ALA A 151 20.71 -28.51 -12.00
CA ALA A 151 19.76 -27.61 -12.65
C ALA A 151 19.62 -26.28 -11.91
N ALA A 152 19.61 -26.29 -10.56
CA ALA A 152 19.58 -25.10 -9.74
C ALA A 152 20.84 -24.22 -9.91
N ILE A 153 22.02 -24.82 -9.91
CA ILE A 153 23.29 -24.12 -10.16
C ILE A 153 23.31 -23.53 -11.58
N LEU A 154 22.89 -24.31 -12.59
CA LEU A 154 22.80 -23.85 -13.97
C LEU A 154 21.82 -22.67 -14.12
N TYR A 155 20.70 -22.70 -13.42
CA TYR A 155 19.73 -21.62 -13.41
C TYR A 155 20.36 -20.33 -12.84
N GLU A 156 21.05 -20.42 -11.71
CA GLU A 156 21.73 -19.27 -11.09
C GLU A 156 22.83 -18.68 -11.98
N THR A 157 23.64 -19.53 -12.62
CA THR A 157 24.68 -19.04 -13.54
C THR A 157 24.08 -18.34 -14.75
N CYS A 158 22.98 -18.86 -15.30
CA CYS A 158 22.24 -18.20 -16.38
C CYS A 158 21.74 -16.80 -15.96
N GLU A 159 21.12 -16.68 -14.79
CA GLU A 159 20.69 -15.37 -14.26
C GLU A 159 21.86 -14.40 -14.07
N ALA A 160 23.01 -14.89 -13.61
CA ALA A 160 24.21 -14.09 -13.45
C ALA A 160 24.75 -13.56 -14.80
N VAL A 161 24.64 -14.33 -15.88
CA VAL A 161 25.00 -13.86 -17.24
C VAL A 161 24.07 -12.73 -17.68
N VAL A 162 22.76 -12.94 -17.60
CA VAL A 162 21.75 -11.94 -18.00
C VAL A 162 21.93 -10.62 -17.23
N ARG A 163 22.24 -10.69 -15.93
CA ARG A 163 22.50 -9.50 -15.10
C ARG A 163 23.76 -8.73 -15.50
N ARG A 164 24.78 -9.41 -16.05
CA ARG A 164 26.06 -8.78 -16.42
C ARG A 164 25.93 -7.96 -17.72
N GLY A 165 25.04 -8.35 -18.63
CA GLY A 165 24.51 -7.51 -19.73
C GLY A 165 25.50 -6.88 -20.72
N LYS A 166 26.82 -7.11 -20.63
CA LYS A 166 27.82 -6.37 -21.45
C LYS A 166 28.96 -7.20 -22.05
N ASP A 167 29.14 -8.46 -21.65
CA ASP A 167 30.25 -9.31 -22.12
C ASP A 167 29.81 -10.52 -22.96
N GLU A 168 28.56 -10.56 -23.41
CA GLU A 168 28.01 -11.72 -24.14
C GLU A 168 28.65 -11.90 -25.52
N LEU A 169 28.80 -10.82 -26.28
CA LEU A 169 29.42 -10.86 -27.61
C LEU A 169 30.91 -11.22 -27.52
N ALA A 170 31.64 -10.69 -26.52
CA ALA A 170 33.06 -10.99 -26.36
C ALA A 170 33.30 -12.47 -25.99
N GLN A 171 32.48 -13.03 -25.09
CA GLN A 171 32.53 -14.45 -24.76
C GLN A 171 32.16 -15.33 -25.96
N LEU A 172 31.14 -14.93 -26.73
CA LEU A 172 30.75 -15.63 -27.96
C LEU A 172 31.86 -15.60 -29.01
N LEU A 173 32.48 -14.44 -29.25
CA LEU A 173 33.60 -14.30 -30.18
C LEU A 173 34.79 -15.17 -29.77
N LYS A 174 35.08 -15.27 -28.47
CA LYS A 174 36.12 -16.16 -27.95
C LYS A 174 35.81 -17.63 -28.24
N ILE A 175 34.56 -18.08 -27.99
CA ILE A 175 34.14 -19.45 -28.29
C ILE A 175 34.25 -19.73 -29.80
N LEU A 176 33.84 -18.79 -30.64
CA LEU A 176 33.94 -18.95 -32.09
C LEU A 176 35.39 -19.10 -32.54
N ASP A 177 36.32 -18.31 -31.98
CA ASP A 177 37.75 -18.43 -32.25
C ASP A 177 38.32 -19.79 -31.81
N ASP A 178 37.94 -20.27 -30.61
CA ASP A 178 38.34 -21.58 -30.09
C ASP A 178 37.91 -22.75 -31.00
N PHE A 179 36.77 -22.62 -31.69
CA PHE A 179 36.27 -23.61 -32.66
C PHE A 179 36.68 -23.29 -34.11
N ASN A 180 37.55 -22.30 -34.32
CA ASN A 180 38.02 -21.85 -35.64
C ASN A 180 36.86 -21.40 -36.58
N LEU A 181 35.77 -20.91 -36.00
CA LEU A 181 34.59 -20.37 -36.67
C LEU A 181 34.74 -18.85 -36.83
N ARG A 182 34.46 -18.32 -38.03
CA ARG A 182 34.47 -16.87 -38.27
C ARG A 182 33.06 -16.30 -38.21
N TRP A 183 32.91 -15.20 -37.49
CA TRP A 183 31.69 -14.38 -37.54
C TRP A 183 31.63 -13.61 -38.88
N PRO A 184 30.53 -13.69 -39.65
CA PRO A 184 30.37 -12.90 -40.87
C PRO A 184 30.40 -11.41 -40.52
N ARG A 185 31.28 -10.63 -41.15
CA ARG A 185 31.22 -9.17 -41.04
C ARG A 185 30.00 -8.67 -41.80
N GLU A 186 29.22 -7.82 -41.14
CA GLU A 186 28.12 -7.12 -41.77
C GLU A 186 28.64 -6.36 -42.99
N SER A 187 28.10 -6.67 -44.16
CA SER A 187 28.45 -5.98 -45.40
C SER A 187 28.02 -4.53 -45.26
N ARG A 188 28.98 -3.63 -45.05
CA ARG A 188 28.76 -2.21 -45.16
C ARG A 188 28.39 -1.96 -46.63
N ASN A 189 27.09 -1.75 -46.91
CA ASN A 189 26.65 -1.39 -48.25
C ASN A 189 27.40 -0.11 -48.68
N PRO A 190 27.96 -0.09 -49.91
CA PRO A 190 28.67 1.08 -50.44
C PRO A 190 27.74 2.28 -50.64
#